data_AF-A0A2B7Y6S4-F1
#
_entry.id   AF-A0A2B7Y6S4-F1
#
_cell.length_a   1.000
_cell.length_b   1.000
_cell.length_c   1.000
_cell.angle_alpha   90.00
_cell.angle_beta   90.00
_cell.angle_gamma   90.00
#
_symmetry.space_group_name_H-M   'P 1'
#
loop_
_entity.id
_entity.type
_entity.pdbx_description
1 polymer ?
#
loop_
_entity_poly.entity_id
_entity_poly.type
_entity_poly.pdbx_seq_one_letter_code
_entity_poly.pdbx_strand_id
1 'polypeptide(L)'
;MGYSKDLLPPDFKTAAERYTENGAVKKVGPIKSIEILHRNDGTSPVHQSSFNPNDKAFVLSARITPEDGNPRTHHIYKDGTGTIKKGDKREYSTSSRS
;
A
#
# COMPACT_ATOMS: atom_id res chain seq x y z
N MET A 1 -3.82 13.72 -10.25
CA MET A 1 -2.39 13.93 -9.95
C MET A 1 -2.16 13.28 -8.60
N GLY A 2 -1.30 12.28 -8.53
CA GLY A 2 -1.02 11.55 -7.29
C GLY A 2 -0.24 12.39 -6.29
N TYR A 3 -0.35 12.04 -5.00
CA TYR A 3 0.42 12.69 -3.93
C TYR A 3 1.92 12.45 -4.11
N SER A 4 2.74 13.49 -3.92
CA SER A 4 4.20 13.36 -4.07
C SER A 4 4.78 12.46 -2.98
N LYS A 5 5.59 11.47 -3.39
CA LYS A 5 6.30 10.55 -2.49
C LYS A 5 7.21 11.29 -1.51
N ASP A 6 7.69 12.48 -1.87
CA ASP A 6 8.61 13.27 -1.04
C ASP A 6 7.92 13.97 0.13
N LEU A 7 6.60 14.05 0.11
CA LEU A 7 5.80 14.59 1.20
C LEU A 7 5.37 13.50 2.20
N LEU A 8 5.70 12.24 1.93
CA LEU A 8 5.43 11.15 2.87
C LEU A 8 6.38 11.21 4.07
N PRO A 9 5.93 10.77 5.25
CA PRO A 9 6.83 10.46 6.35
C PRO A 9 7.92 9.47 5.88
N PRO A 10 9.17 9.61 6.33
CA PRO A 10 10.29 8.77 5.87
C PRO A 10 10.00 7.27 5.92
N ASP A 11 9.40 6.79 7.01
CA ASP A 11 8.99 5.39 7.18
C ASP A 11 8.10 4.90 6.02
N PHE A 12 7.12 5.72 5.61
CA PHE A 12 6.15 5.35 4.58
C PHE A 12 6.70 5.50 3.17
N LYS A 13 7.69 6.37 2.96
CA LYS A 13 8.41 6.45 1.69
C LYS A 13 9.14 5.12 1.42
N THR A 14 9.94 4.66 2.39
CA THR A 14 10.64 3.37 2.29
C THR A 14 9.65 2.20 2.23
N ALA A 15 8.55 2.25 2.98
CA ALA A 15 7.53 1.21 2.92
C ALA A 15 6.87 1.09 1.53
N ALA A 16 6.54 2.21 0.90
CA ALA A 16 5.94 2.23 -0.44
C ALA A 16 6.90 1.68 -1.50
N GLU A 17 8.20 1.98 -1.40
CA GLU A 17 9.24 1.43 -2.27
C GLU A 17 9.33 -0.10 -2.12
N ARG A 18 9.52 -0.58 -0.88
CA ARG A 18 9.60 -2.02 -0.58
C ARG A 18 8.35 -2.78 -1.00
N TYR A 19 7.19 -2.18 -0.81
CA TYR A 19 5.91 -2.80 -1.18
C TYR A 19 5.74 -2.86 -2.70
N THR A 20 6.21 -1.86 -3.44
CA THR A 20 6.15 -1.87 -4.91
C THR A 20 7.02 -2.99 -5.48
N GLU A 21 8.23 -3.16 -4.95
CA GLU A 21 9.18 -4.18 -5.44
C GLU A 21 8.74 -5.61 -5.12
N ASN A 22 8.17 -5.81 -3.93
CA ASN A 22 7.85 -7.15 -3.46
C ASN A 22 6.34 -7.34 -3.32
N GLY A 23 5.72 -6.60 -2.40
CA GLY A 23 4.36 -6.84 -1.89
C GLY A 23 3.27 -6.81 -2.97
N ALA A 24 3.27 -5.76 -3.77
CA ALA A 24 2.27 -5.51 -4.78
C ALA A 24 2.44 -6.41 -6.01
N VAL A 25 3.68 -6.64 -6.47
CA VAL A 25 3.95 -7.48 -7.65
C VAL A 25 3.40 -8.89 -7.47
N LYS A 26 3.49 -9.47 -6.27
CA LYS A 26 2.91 -10.81 -6.04
C LYS A 26 1.40 -10.82 -5.86
N LYS A 27 0.77 -9.71 -5.45
CA LYS A 27 -0.69 -9.64 -5.27
C LYS A 27 -1.43 -9.35 -6.57
N VAL A 28 -0.84 -8.56 -7.47
CA VAL A 28 -1.50 -8.12 -8.71
C VAL A 28 -0.69 -8.36 -9.99
N GLY A 29 0.51 -8.94 -9.90
CA GLY A 29 1.42 -9.10 -11.04
C GLY A 29 2.30 -7.86 -11.26
N PRO A 30 3.08 -7.83 -12.36
CA PRO A 30 3.92 -6.68 -12.73
C PRO A 30 3.15 -5.36 -12.65
N ILE A 31 3.80 -4.31 -12.16
CA ILE A 31 3.15 -3.03 -11.84
C ILE A 31 3.51 -1.99 -12.89
N LYS A 32 2.49 -1.41 -13.51
CA LYS A 32 2.63 -0.27 -14.43
C LYS A 32 2.83 1.04 -13.69
N SER A 33 2.07 1.27 -12.62
CA SER A 33 2.20 2.50 -11.83
C SER A 33 1.66 2.34 -10.41
N ILE A 34 2.19 3.18 -9.50
CA ILE A 34 1.70 3.37 -8.15
C ILE A 34 1.33 4.85 -7.95
N GLU A 35 0.09 5.10 -7.52
CA GLU A 35 -0.42 6.42 -7.21
C GLU A 35 -0.77 6.48 -5.72
N ILE A 36 -0.10 7.35 -4.96
CA ILE A 36 -0.46 7.56 -3.56
C ILE A 36 -1.77 8.34 -3.52
N LEU A 37 -2.77 7.72 -2.90
CA LEU A 37 -4.07 8.31 -2.70
C LEU A 37 -4.02 9.21 -1.46
N HIS A 38 -4.35 10.47 -1.64
CA HIS A 38 -4.63 11.39 -0.57
C HIS A 38 -6.07 11.86 -0.69
N ARG A 39 -6.71 12.20 0.43
CA ARG A 39 -8.01 12.87 0.37
C ARG A 39 -7.78 14.33 0.00
N ASN A 40 -8.70 14.89 -0.78
CA ASN A 40 -8.65 16.28 -1.22
C ASN A 40 -9.02 17.28 -0.10
N ASP A 41 -9.23 16.78 1.12
CA ASP A 41 -9.54 17.53 2.35
C ASP A 41 -8.28 17.95 3.13
N GLY A 42 -7.08 17.67 2.60
CA GLY A 42 -5.80 17.98 3.24
C GLY A 42 -5.38 16.97 4.31
N THR A 43 -6.15 15.89 4.53
CA THR A 43 -5.72 14.82 5.44
C THR A 43 -4.55 14.04 4.84
N SER A 44 -3.58 13.71 5.71
CA SER A 44 -2.39 12.94 5.33
C SER A 44 -2.79 11.65 4.60
N PRO A 45 -2.07 11.24 3.54
CA PRO A 45 -2.31 9.95 2.89
C PRO A 45 -2.09 8.77 3.86
N VAL A 46 -1.43 9.03 4.99
CA VAL A 46 -1.28 8.12 6.12
C VAL A 46 -2.46 8.27 7.09
N HIS A 47 -3.20 7.18 7.31
CA HIS A 47 -4.35 7.14 8.21
C HIS A 47 -4.44 5.77 8.88
N GLN A 48 -5.30 5.63 9.90
CA GLN A 48 -5.51 4.32 10.54
C GLN A 48 -6.24 3.36 9.60
N SER A 49 -5.81 2.10 9.59
CA SER A 49 -6.42 1.09 8.73
C SER A 49 -7.90 0.87 9.05
N SER A 50 -8.76 1.05 8.04
CA SER A 50 -10.18 0.69 8.13
C SER A 50 -10.43 -0.80 7.82
N PHE A 51 -9.43 -1.50 7.29
CA PHE A 51 -9.55 -2.92 6.89
C PHE A 51 -9.46 -3.87 8.07
N ASN A 52 -8.85 -3.45 9.17
CA ASN A 52 -8.83 -4.22 10.40
C ASN A 52 -9.13 -3.27 11.56
N PRO A 53 -10.38 -3.18 12.03
CA PRO A 53 -10.76 -2.24 13.10
C PRO A 53 -10.09 -2.55 14.45
N ASN A 54 -9.60 -3.78 14.64
CA ASN A 54 -8.83 -4.16 15.83
C ASN A 54 -7.37 -3.72 15.74
N ASP A 55 -6.94 -3.29 14.56
CA ASP A 55 -5.59 -2.97 14.23
C ASP A 55 -5.48 -1.46 13.95
N LYS A 56 -5.05 -0.74 14.99
CA LYS A 56 -4.91 0.72 14.98
C LYS A 56 -3.67 1.21 14.23
N ALA A 57 -3.02 0.36 13.44
CA ALA A 57 -1.83 0.76 12.71
C ALA A 57 -2.14 1.79 11.62
N PHE A 58 -1.18 2.68 11.43
CA PHE A 58 -1.19 3.62 10.33
C PHE A 58 -0.81 2.90 9.03
N VAL A 59 -1.54 3.23 7.98
CA VAL A 59 -1.36 2.73 6.63
C VAL A 59 -1.34 3.88 5.65
N LEU A 60 -0.62 3.68 4.56
CA LEU A 60 -0.60 4.52 3.38
C LEU A 60 -1.54 3.91 2.34
N SER A 61 -2.53 4.68 1.87
CA SER A 61 -3.36 4.27 0.74
C SER A 61 -2.64 4.54 -0.57
N ALA A 62 -2.46 3.50 -1.38
CA ALA A 62 -1.91 3.61 -2.73
C ALA A 62 -2.76 2.83 -3.73
N ARG A 63 -3.05 3.45 -4.86
CA ARG A 63 -3.64 2.78 -6.01
C ARG A 63 -2.53 2.19 -6.86
N ILE A 64 -2.58 0.87 -7.03
CA ILE A 64 -1.62 0.11 -7.80
C ILE A 64 -2.29 -0.31 -9.09
N THR A 65 -1.72 0.11 -10.21
CA THR A 65 -2.13 -0.29 -11.54
C THR A 65 -1.20 -1.39 -12.01
N PRO A 66 -1.65 -2.65 -12.10
CA PRO A 66 -0.85 -3.70 -12.69
C PRO A 66 -0.71 -3.47 -14.21
N GLU A 67 0.26 -4.11 -14.84
CA GLU A 67 0.39 -4.15 -16.30
C GLU A 67 -0.78 -4.90 -16.94
N ASP A 68 -1.26 -5.94 -16.27
CA ASP A 68 -2.42 -6.72 -16.66
C ASP A 68 -3.46 -6.76 -15.53
N GLY A 69 -4.71 -6.49 -15.86
CA GLY A 69 -5.83 -6.44 -14.91
C GLY A 69 -6.21 -5.02 -14.43
N ASN A 70 -7.03 -4.98 -13.38
CA ASN A 70 -7.67 -3.76 -12.93
C ASN A 70 -6.86 -3.05 -11.81
N PRO A 71 -6.75 -1.72 -11.83
CA PRO A 71 -6.15 -0.97 -10.74
C PRO A 71 -6.87 -1.21 -9.41
N ARG A 72 -6.10 -1.46 -8.34
CA ARG A 72 -6.63 -1.73 -7.00
C ARG A 72 -6.01 -0.82 -5.96
N THR A 73 -6.76 -0.53 -4.90
CA THR A 73 -6.25 0.20 -3.74
C THR A 73 -5.65 -0.77 -2.74
N HIS A 74 -4.42 -0.49 -2.33
CA HIS A 74 -3.66 -1.23 -1.34
C HIS A 74 -3.43 -0.34 -0.13
N HIS A 75 -3.53 -0.91 1.06
CA HIS A 75 -3.09 -0.29 2.30
C HIS A 75 -1.71 -0.82 2.66
N ILE A 76 -0.72 0.07 2.60
CA ILE A 76 0.70 -0.24 2.84
C ILE A 76 1.02 0.16 4.29
N TYR A 77 1.53 -0.79 5.08
CA TYR A 77 1.95 -0.55 6.46
C TYR A 77 3.38 0.00 6.51
N LYS A 78 3.77 0.61 7.63
CA LYS A 78 5.12 1.16 7.85
C LYS A 78 6.25 0.16 7.63
N ASP A 79 5.98 -1.13 7.83
CA ASP A 79 6.97 -2.19 7.67
C ASP A 79 7.20 -2.55 6.19
N GLY A 80 6.34 -2.09 5.27
CA GLY A 80 6.40 -2.44 3.86
C GLY A 80 5.57 -3.68 3.50
N THR A 81 4.74 -4.17 4.41
CA THR A 81 3.65 -5.12 4.11
C THR A 81 2.41 -4.38 3.62
N GLY A 82 1.42 -5.11 3.09
CA GLY A 82 0.17 -4.46 2.72
C GLY A 82 -1.00 -5.40 2.49
N THR A 83 -2.19 -4.82 2.53
CA THR A 83 -3.47 -5.52 2.35
C THR A 83 -4.25 -4.91 1.19
N ILE A 84 -5.03 -5.73 0.49
CA ILE A 84 -5.88 -5.28 -0.64
C ILE A 84 -7.38 -5.32 -0.33
N LYS A 85 -7.75 -5.92 0.80
CA LYS A 85 -9.14 -6.05 1.25
C LYS A 85 -9.19 -6.31 2.76
N LYS A 86 -10.38 -6.12 3.34
CA LYS A 86 -10.69 -6.50 4.72
C LYS A 86 -10.44 -7.99 4.95
N GLY A 87 -9.75 -8.32 6.03
CA GLY A 87 -9.39 -9.71 6.38
C GLY A 87 -8.22 -10.29 5.58
N ASP A 88 -7.57 -9.52 4.71
CA ASP A 88 -6.32 -9.92 4.07
C ASP A 88 -5.18 -9.92 5.09
N LYS A 89 -4.20 -10.81 4.89
CA LYS A 89 -3.04 -10.90 5.77
C LYS A 89 -2.05 -9.78 5.46
N ARG A 90 -1.42 -9.24 6.51
CA ARG A 90 -0.29 -8.32 6.41
C ARG A 90 0.95 -9.06 5.95
N GLU A 91 1.02 -9.31 4.65
CA GLU A 91 2.11 -10.07 4.09
C GLU A 91 3.11 -9.11 3.45
N TYR A 92 4.38 -9.27 3.82
CA TYR A 92 5.44 -9.07 2.85
C TYR A 92 5.15 -10.07 1.74
N SER A 93 5.54 -9.76 0.52
CA SER A 93 5.62 -10.77 -0.54
C SER A 93 6.71 -11.82 -0.26
N THR A 94 6.88 -12.26 0.97
CA THR A 94 7.50 -13.53 1.29
C THR A 94 6.37 -14.50 1.55
N SER A 95 5.96 -15.17 0.48
CA SER A 95 5.39 -16.51 0.58
C SER A 95 6.35 -17.33 1.45
N SER A 96 6.06 -17.49 2.75
CA SER A 96 6.61 -18.61 3.50
C SER A 96 5.83 -19.83 3.05
N ARG A 97 6.33 -20.42 1.97
CA ARG A 97 6.10 -21.81 1.62
C ARG A 97 6.63 -22.64 2.79
N SER A 98 5.76 -23.41 3.42
CA SER A 98 6.10 -24.69 4.03
C SER A 98 4.96 -25.64 3.70
#